data_AF-A0A533TAI4-F1
#
_entry.id   AF-A0A533TAI4-F1
#
_cell.length_a   1.000
_cell.length_b   1.000
_cell.length_c   1.000
_cell.angle_alpha   90.00
_cell.angle_beta   90.00
_cell.angle_gamma   90.00
#
_symmetry.space_group_name_H-M   'P 1'
#
loop_
_entity.id
_entity.type
_entity.pdbx_description
1 polymer ?
#
loop_
_entity_poly.entity_id
_entity_poly.type
_entity_poly.pdbx_seq_one_letter_code
_entity_poly.pdbx_strand_id
1 'polypeptide(L)'
;MNITIVELPEFIRKSEKMLNDDEHDFLLAFLAANPTAGILIQGAGGVRKLRCAKGNKGKSGSTRIIYFYPNLTMPLFILTAFSKNEQANLTKAQ
;
A
#
# COMPACT_ATOMS: atom_id res chain seq x y z
N MET A 1 -2.65 -18.82 -8.31
CA MET A 1 -1.45 -18.68 -7.45
C MET A 1 -1.91 -17.97 -6.20
N ASN A 2 -1.81 -18.59 -5.04
CA ASN A 2 -2.36 -18.03 -3.79
C ASN A 2 -1.23 -17.28 -3.07
N ILE A 3 -1.38 -15.97 -2.94
CA ILE A 3 -0.45 -15.11 -2.19
C ILE A 3 -1.08 -14.81 -0.84
N THR A 4 -0.35 -15.08 0.24
CA THR A 4 -0.73 -14.63 1.57
C THR A 4 -0.38 -13.14 1.72
N ILE A 5 -1.35 -12.33 2.11
CA ILE A 5 -1.12 -10.93 2.47
C ILE A 5 -1.08 -10.81 3.99
N VAL A 6 -0.09 -10.09 4.50
CA VAL A 6 0.04 -9.77 5.93
C VAL A 6 -0.02 -8.26 6.08
N GLU A 7 -1.01 -7.79 6.82
CA GLU A 7 -1.18 -6.39 7.16
C GLU A 7 -0.43 -6.06 8.44
N LEU A 8 0.47 -5.07 8.41
CA LEU A 8 1.14 -4.62 9.63
C LEU A 8 0.22 -3.70 10.45
N PRO A 9 0.38 -3.66 11.79
CA PRO A 9 -0.44 -2.81 12.65
C PRO A 9 -0.44 -1.32 12.26
N GLU A 10 0.66 -0.80 11.72
CA GLU A 10 0.72 0.59 11.22
C GLU A 10 -0.20 0.79 10.02
N PHE A 11 -0.22 -0.16 9.08
CA PHE A 11 -1.12 -0.10 7.94
C PHE A 11 -2.58 -0.13 8.39
N ILE A 12 -2.96 -1.08 9.24
CA ILE A 12 -4.34 -1.23 9.75
C ILE A 12 -4.84 0.09 10.36
N ARG A 13 -4.04 0.69 11.26
CA ARG A 13 -4.40 1.95 11.93
C ARG A 13 -4.57 3.13 10.97
N LYS A 14 -3.83 3.15 9.86
CA LYS A 14 -3.92 4.22 8.86
C LYS A 14 -5.02 3.95 7.84
N SER A 15 -5.19 2.70 7.42
CA SER A 15 -6.20 2.33 6.43
C SER A 15 -7.61 2.63 6.93
N GLU A 16 -7.91 2.39 8.21
CA GLU A 16 -9.22 2.74 8.81
C GLU A 16 -9.61 4.21 8.66
N LYS A 17 -8.63 5.12 8.58
CA LYS A 17 -8.87 6.56 8.42
C LYS A 17 -8.93 7.00 6.95
N MET A 18 -8.51 6.13 6.04
CA MET A 18 -8.22 6.49 4.64
C MET A 18 -9.08 5.73 3.64
N LEU A 19 -9.41 4.49 3.96
CA LEU A 19 -10.13 3.53 3.14
C LEU A 19 -11.40 3.14 3.87
N ASN A 20 -12.50 2.99 3.13
CA ASN A 20 -13.63 2.20 3.62
C ASN A 20 -13.38 0.70 3.38
N ASP A 21 -14.26 -0.14 3.91
CA ASP A 21 -14.13 -1.60 3.83
C ASP A 21 -14.04 -2.09 2.37
N ASP A 22 -14.90 -1.59 1.47
CA ASP A 22 -14.88 -1.96 0.05
C ASP A 22 -13.54 -1.59 -0.64
N GLU A 23 -12.99 -0.42 -0.31
CA GLU A 23 -11.70 0.05 -0.83
C GLU A 23 -10.52 -0.76 -0.28
N HIS A 24 -10.62 -1.19 0.99
CA HIS A 24 -9.64 -2.04 1.63
C HIS A 24 -9.64 -3.45 1.01
N ASP A 25 -10.81 -4.07 0.89
CA ASP A 25 -10.98 -5.37 0.25
C ASP A 25 -10.53 -5.36 -1.22
N PHE A 26 -10.88 -4.29 -1.96
CA PHE A 26 -10.42 -4.11 -3.32
C PHE A 26 -8.88 -4.01 -3.39
N LEU A 27 -8.25 -3.27 -2.47
CA LEU A 27 -6.80 -3.16 -2.41
C LEU A 27 -6.14 -4.52 -2.17
N LEU A 28 -6.66 -5.32 -1.22
CA LEU A 28 -6.13 -6.64 -0.92
C LEU A 28 -6.27 -7.59 -2.12
N ALA A 29 -7.46 -7.64 -2.74
CA ALA A 29 -7.70 -8.45 -3.94
C ALA A 29 -6.79 -8.02 -5.09
N PHE A 30 -6.62 -6.71 -5.30
CA PHE A 30 -5.74 -6.17 -6.33
C PHE A 30 -4.28 -6.56 -6.10
N LEU A 31 -3.77 -6.46 -4.87
CA LEU A 31 -2.40 -6.84 -4.52
C LEU A 31 -2.17 -8.35 -4.62
N ALA A 32 -3.16 -9.17 -4.25
CA ALA A 32 -3.08 -10.62 -4.40
C ALA A 32 -2.99 -11.03 -5.88
N ALA A 33 -3.73 -10.34 -6.76
CA ALA A 33 -3.70 -10.59 -8.20
C ALA A 33 -2.47 -9.97 -8.88
N ASN A 34 -1.96 -8.84 -8.38
CA ASN A 34 -0.91 -8.05 -9.00
C ASN A 34 0.18 -7.64 -7.98
N PRO A 35 0.92 -8.59 -7.40
CA PRO A 35 1.90 -8.30 -6.34
C PRO A 35 3.06 -7.42 -6.83
N THR A 36 3.29 -7.33 -8.15
CA THR A 36 4.34 -6.50 -8.74
C THR A 36 3.86 -5.14 -9.27
N ALA A 37 2.58 -4.77 -9.07
CA ALA A 37 1.99 -3.53 -9.61
C ALA A 37 2.61 -2.23 -9.04
N GLY A 38 3.18 -2.29 -7.84
CA GLY A 38 3.90 -1.17 -7.24
C GLY A 38 5.29 -0.96 -7.86
N ILE A 39 5.68 0.30 -7.96
CA ILE A 39 7.03 0.69 -8.41
C ILE A 39 8.03 0.26 -7.35
N LEU A 40 9.03 -0.53 -7.75
CA LEU A 40 10.13 -0.94 -6.88
C LEU A 40 10.93 0.29 -6.43
N ILE A 41 11.14 0.41 -5.12
CA ILE A 41 12.01 1.42 -4.55
C ILE A 41 13.44 0.85 -4.59
N GLN A 42 14.27 1.42 -5.46
CA GLN A 42 15.67 1.02 -5.61
C GLN A 42 16.42 1.18 -4.29
N GLY A 43 17.26 0.20 -3.95
CA GLY A 43 18.01 0.19 -2.69
C GLY A 43 17.22 -0.24 -1.45
N ALA A 44 15.90 -0.48 -1.55
CA ALA A 44 15.05 -0.86 -0.42
C ALA A 44 14.71 -2.37 -0.39
N GLY A 45 15.57 -3.22 -0.97
CA GLY A 45 15.53 -4.68 -0.78
C GLY A 45 14.28 -5.44 -1.29
N GLY A 46 13.39 -4.82 -2.06
CA GLY A 46 12.12 -5.44 -2.50
C GLY A 46 10.86 -4.69 -2.10
N VAL A 47 11.01 -3.52 -1.46
CA VAL A 47 9.89 -2.62 -1.14
C VAL A 47 9.35 -1.97 -2.40
N ARG A 48 8.01 -1.91 -2.49
CA ARG A 48 7.26 -1.36 -3.62
C ARG A 48 6.29 -0.29 -3.16
N LYS A 49 6.04 0.67 -4.03
CA LYS A 49 5.10 1.78 -3.85
C LYS A 49 3.98 1.70 -4.87
N LEU A 50 2.76 1.43 -4.41
CA LEU A 50 1.56 1.47 -5.22
C LEU A 50 0.85 2.82 -5.07
N ARG A 51 0.40 3.38 -6.19
CA ARG A 51 -0.51 4.53 -6.19
C ARG A 51 -1.93 4.00 -6.31
N CYS A 52 -2.76 4.23 -5.30
CA CYS A 52 -4.17 3.88 -5.32
C CYS A 52 -4.99 5.14 -5.57
N ALA A 53 -5.83 5.12 -6.61
CA ALA A 53 -6.84 6.15 -6.84
C ALA A 53 -8.18 5.64 -6.30
N LYS A 54 -8.90 6.46 -5.53
CA LYS A 54 -10.27 6.14 -5.15
C LYS A 54 -11.16 6.12 -6.40
N GLY A 55 -11.95 5.06 -6.57
CA GLY A 55 -12.94 4.97 -7.63
C GLY A 55 -14.09 5.95 -7.39
N ASN A 56 -14.42 6.76 -8.39
CA ASN A 56 -15.68 7.51 -8.59
C ASN A 56 -16.24 8.43 -7.48
N LYS A 57 -15.47 8.83 -6.47
CA LYS A 57 -15.80 10.00 -5.62
C LYS A 57 -14.72 11.06 -5.77
N GLY A 58 -15.14 12.31 -6.04
CA GLY A 58 -14.29 13.39 -6.57
C GLY A 58 -13.03 13.76 -5.78
N LYS A 59 -12.27 14.73 -6.33
CA LYS A 59 -10.95 15.21 -5.91
C LYS A 59 -10.75 15.31 -4.38
N SER A 60 -10.24 14.26 -3.74
CA SER A 60 -9.31 14.33 -2.60
C SER A 60 -8.89 12.92 -2.18
N GLY A 61 -7.58 12.64 -2.17
CA GLY A 61 -7.04 11.44 -1.51
C GLY A 61 -6.44 10.39 -2.45
N SER A 62 -5.41 10.76 -3.23
CA SER A 62 -4.49 9.75 -3.76
C SER A 62 -3.72 9.14 -2.58
N THR A 63 -4.05 7.90 -2.22
CA THR A 63 -3.39 7.12 -1.18
C THR A 63 -2.23 6.33 -1.80
N ARG A 64 -1.09 6.30 -1.12
CA ARG A 64 0.06 5.50 -1.49
C ARG A 64 0.19 4.36 -0.50
N ILE A 65 0.39 3.16 -1.02
CA ILE A 65 0.60 1.95 -0.25
C ILE A 65 2.07 1.55 -0.42
N ILE A 66 2.75 1.33 0.70
CA ILE A 66 4.10 0.76 0.73
C ILE A 66 3.97 -0.68 1.20
N TYR A 67 4.51 -1.60 0.41
CA TYR A 67 4.47 -3.01 0.70
C TYR A 67 5.77 -3.68 0.29
N PHE A 68 6.08 -4.80 0.92
CA PHE A 68 7.27 -5.60 0.68
C PHE A 68 6.88 -6.90 -0.02
N TYR A 69 7.50 -7.15 -1.18
CA TYR A 69 7.30 -8.37 -1.94
C TYR A 69 8.58 -8.74 -2.71
N PRO A 70 9.46 -9.56 -2.09
CA PRO A 70 10.76 -9.90 -2.67
C PRO A 70 10.66 -11.04 -3.71
N ASN A 71 9.79 -12.02 -3.48
CA ASN A 71 9.63 -13.19 -4.36
C ASN A 71 8.30 -13.94 -4.07
N LEU A 72 8.00 -14.94 -4.91
CA LEU A 72 6.78 -15.77 -4.86
C LEU A 72 6.71 -16.74 -3.68
N THR A 73 7.80 -16.94 -2.93
CA THR A 73 7.86 -17.86 -1.79
C THR A 73 7.56 -17.20 -0.45
N MET A 74 7.46 -15.87 -0.42
CA MET A 74 7.18 -15.09 0.77
C MET A 74 5.81 -14.39 0.70
N PRO A 75 5.15 -14.19 1.85
CA PRO A 75 3.96 -13.35 1.91
C PRO A 75 4.25 -11.93 1.43
N LEU A 76 3.20 -11.25 0.97
CA LEU A 76 3.21 -9.82 0.71
C LEU A 76 2.91 -9.09 2.02
N PHE A 77 3.83 -8.26 2.48
CA PHE A 77 3.65 -7.49 3.72
C PHE A 77 3.26 -6.06 3.38
N ILE A 78 2.08 -5.62 3.81
CA ILE A 78 1.67 -4.22 3.68
C ILE A 78 2.21 -3.45 4.87
N LEU A 79 3.17 -2.56 4.62
CA LEU A 79 3.93 -1.86 5.66
C LEU A 79 3.15 -0.64 6.18
N THR A 80 2.71 0.22 5.27
CA THR A 80 1.98 1.45 5.63
C THR A 80 1.20 2.01 4.45
N ALA A 81 0.17 2.81 4.76
CA ALA A 81 -0.48 3.72 3.82
C ALA A 81 -0.13 5.17 4.18
N PHE A 82 -0.19 6.08 3.21
CA PHE A 82 -0.17 7.52 3.47
C PHE A 82 -0.80 8.32 2.33
N SER A 83 -1.32 9.50 2.65
CA SER A 83 -1.94 10.38 1.67
C SER A 83 -0.88 11.20 0.94
N LYS A 84 -1.21 11.73 -0.23
CA LYS A 84 -0.32 12.68 -0.93
C LYS A 84 0.19 13.81 -0.02
N ASN A 85 -0.63 14.28 0.93
CA ASN A 85 -0.32 15.42 1.78
C ASN A 85 0.57 15.05 2.98
N GLU A 86 0.55 13.80 3.44
CA GLU A 86 1.42 13.34 4.54
C GLU A 86 2.88 13.17 4.10
N GLN A 87 3.12 12.89 2.82
CA GLN A 87 4.48 12.69 2.31
C GLN A 87 5.35 13.97 2.37
N ALA A 88 4.72 15.15 2.41
CA ALA A 88 5.44 16.42 2.60
C ALA A 88 6.11 16.53 3.99
N ASN A 89 5.66 15.74 4.97
CA ASN A 89 6.19 15.76 6.34
C ASN A 89 7.27 14.68 6.58
N LEU A 90 7.44 13.70 5.68
CA LEU A 90 8.45 12.65 5.81
C LEU A 90 9.86 13.11 5.42
N THR A 91 10.02 14.25 4.75
CA THR A 91 11.33 14.82 4.42
C THR A 91 11.97 15.61 5.56
N LYS A 92 11.40 15.61 6.77
CA LYS A 92 11.91 16.38 7.93
C LYS A 92 12.03 15.61 9.25
N ALA A 93 11.80 14.30 9.29
CA ALA A 93 12.14 13.51 10.47
C ALA A 93 13.32 12.60 10.11
N GLN A 94 14.36 12.74 10.93
CA GLN A 94 15.73 12.24 10.79
C GLN A 94 15.85 10.74 10.56
#